data_AF-A0A067GMB1-F1
#
_entry.id   AF-A0A067GMB1-F1
#
_cell.length_a   1.000
_cell.length_b   1.000
_cell.length_c   1.000
_cell.angle_alpha   90.00
_cell.angle_beta   90.00
_cell.angle_gamma   90.00
#
_symmetry.space_group_name_H-M   'P 1'
#
loop_
_entity.id
_entity.type
_entity.pdbx_description
1 polymer ?
#
loop_
_entity_poly.entity_id
_entity_poly.type
_entity_poly.pdbx_seq_one_letter_code
_entity_poly.pdbx_strand_id
1 'polypeptide(L)'
;RKLFDQYSNWAASAYGNVALWNSMLSGGKQVHAFCVKRGFEKEDVTLTSLIDMYLKCGEIDDGLALFNFMPERDVVSWTGIIVG
;
A
#
# COMPACT_ATOMS: atom_id res chain seq x y z
N ARG A 1 -31.57 -15.15 -11.45
CA ARG A 1 -31.47 -13.81 -12.08
C ARG A 1 -30.98 -12.82 -11.04
N LYS A 2 -31.80 -12.32 -10.09
CA LYS A 2 -31.33 -11.39 -9.02
C LYS A 2 -30.02 -11.78 -8.31
N LEU A 3 -29.86 -13.04 -7.87
CA LEU A 3 -28.62 -13.51 -7.24
C LEU A 3 -27.42 -13.60 -8.19
N PHE A 4 -27.67 -13.93 -9.46
CA PHE A 4 -26.64 -13.99 -10.50
C PHE A 4 -26.18 -12.58 -10.87
N ASP A 5 -27.11 -11.63 -10.99
CA ASP A 5 -26.84 -10.22 -11.28
C ASP A 5 -26.08 -9.55 -10.11
N GLN A 6 -26.45 -9.87 -8.87
CA GLN A 6 -25.72 -9.43 -7.67
C GLN A 6 -24.29 -9.98 -7.64
N TYR A 7 -24.11 -11.25 -7.98
CA TYR A 7 -22.79 -11.87 -8.06
C TYR A 7 -21.95 -11.24 -9.20
N SER A 8 -22.50 -11.05 -10.39
CA SER A 8 -21.76 -10.40 -11.47
C SER A 8 -21.34 -8.96 -11.13
N ASN A 9 -22.18 -8.22 -10.41
CA ASN A 9 -21.88 -6.85 -9.98
C ASN A 9 -20.79 -6.79 -8.90
N TRP A 10 -20.86 -7.69 -7.90
CA TRP A 10 -19.79 -7.85 -6.91
C TRP A 10 -18.46 -8.19 -7.59
N ALA A 11 -18.48 -9.13 -8.53
CA ALA A 11 -17.27 -9.56 -9.25
C ALA A 11 -16.68 -8.38 -10.04
N ALA A 12 -17.51 -7.67 -10.82
CA ALA A 12 -17.08 -6.51 -11.60
C ALA A 12 -16.49 -5.39 -10.71
N SER A 13 -17.09 -5.11 -9.56
CA SER A 13 -16.57 -4.15 -8.60
C SER A 13 -15.25 -4.61 -7.98
N ALA A 14 -15.13 -5.89 -7.63
CA ALA A 14 -13.91 -6.46 -7.09
C ALA A 14 -12.76 -6.39 -8.11
N TYR A 15 -12.99 -6.78 -9.37
CA TYR A 15 -12.01 -6.66 -10.44
C TYR A 15 -11.62 -5.19 -10.71
N GLY A 16 -12.61 -4.27 -10.66
CA GLY A 16 -12.35 -2.83 -10.76
C GLY A 16 -11.41 -2.34 -9.66
N ASN A 17 -11.66 -2.72 -8.40
CA ASN A 17 -10.81 -2.35 -7.27
C ASN A 17 -9.40 -2.96 -7.38
N VAL A 18 -9.29 -4.22 -7.79
CA VAL A 18 -7.98 -4.87 -8.01
C VAL A 18 -7.18 -4.16 -9.11
N ALA A 19 -7.82 -3.75 -10.21
CA ALA A 19 -7.15 -3.00 -11.27
C ALA A 19 -6.68 -1.61 -10.79
N LEU A 20 -7.49 -0.93 -9.97
CA LEU A 20 -7.12 0.34 -9.35
C LEU A 20 -5.93 0.19 -8.40
N TRP A 21 -5.94 -0.80 -7.50
CA TRP A 21 -4.84 -1.09 -6.59
C TRP A 21 -3.55 -1.40 -7.36
N ASN A 22 -3.61 -2.23 -8.40
CA ASN A 22 -2.45 -2.52 -9.25
C ASN A 22 -1.86 -1.27 -9.91
N SER A 23 -2.71 -0.36 -10.38
CA SER A 23 -2.26 0.92 -10.96
C SER A 23 -1.59 1.81 -9.90
N MET A 24 -2.20 1.93 -8.72
CA MET A 24 -1.66 2.69 -7.60
C MET A 24 -0.32 2.12 -7.14
N LEU A 25 -0.21 0.80 -7.01
CA LEU A 25 1.01 0.10 -6.64
C LEU A 25 2.15 0.35 -7.63
N SER A 26 1.85 0.29 -8.94
CA SER A 26 2.83 0.60 -9.99
C SER A 26 3.38 2.02 -9.86
N GLY A 27 2.51 3.01 -9.63
CA GLY A 27 2.92 4.39 -9.37
C GLY A 27 3.70 4.53 -8.06
N GLY A 28 3.24 3.88 -7.00
CA GLY A 28 3.88 3.87 -5.68
C GLY A 28 5.30 3.28 -5.72
N LYS A 29 5.53 2.22 -6.49
CA LYS A 29 6.86 1.64 -6.72
C LYS A 29 7.81 2.62 -7.42
N GLN A 30 7.31 3.45 -8.34
CA GLN A 30 8.12 4.51 -8.97
C GLN A 30 8.49 5.61 -7.98
N VAL A 31 7.54 6.03 -7.12
CA VAL A 31 7.79 7.00 -6.05
C VAL A 31 8.80 6.44 -5.04
N HIS A 32 8.65 5.18 -4.63
CA HIS A 32 9.61 4.51 -3.75
C HIS A 32 11.02 4.51 -4.35
N ALA A 33 11.16 4.09 -5.62
CA ALA A 33 12.45 4.13 -6.32
C ALA A 33 13.04 5.55 -6.41
N PHE A 34 12.20 6.56 -6.60
CA PHE A 34 12.62 7.95 -6.59
C PHE A 34 13.13 8.39 -5.21
N CYS A 35 12.43 8.05 -4.12
CA CYS A 35 12.86 8.34 -2.75
C CYS A 35 14.24 7.74 -2.45
N VAL A 36 14.44 6.46 -2.78
CA VAL A 36 15.74 5.77 -2.63
C VAL A 36 16.83 6.48 -3.44
N LYS A 37 16.55 6.83 -4.70
CA LYS A 37 17.52 7.51 -5.55
C LYS A 37 17.92 8.89 -5.04
N ARG A 38 17.05 9.54 -4.27
CA ARG A 38 17.28 10.87 -3.69
C ARG A 38 17.85 10.83 -2.26
N GLY A 39 17.95 9.67 -1.64
CA GLY A 39 18.46 9.52 -0.26
C GLY A 39 17.40 9.70 0.83
N PHE A 40 16.10 9.58 0.49
CA PHE A 40 14.99 9.71 1.43
C PHE A 40 14.54 8.38 2.04
N GLU A 41 15.20 7.27 1.73
CA GLU A 41 14.80 5.92 2.15
C GLU A 41 14.88 5.68 3.66
N LYS A 42 15.48 6.60 4.43
CA LYS A 42 15.58 6.53 5.90
C LYS A 42 14.76 7.58 6.62
N GLU A 43 14.02 8.42 5.91
CA GLU A 43 13.19 9.45 6.51
C GLU A 43 11.88 8.83 7.01
N ASP A 44 11.59 8.98 8.31
CA ASP A 44 10.45 8.33 8.96
C ASP A 44 9.11 8.69 8.31
N VAL A 45 8.95 9.94 7.87
CA VAL A 45 7.74 10.41 7.16
C VAL A 45 7.60 9.70 5.81
N THR A 46 8.71 9.56 5.08
CA THR A 46 8.74 8.86 3.78
C THR A 46 8.44 7.38 3.97
N LEU A 47 9.07 6.72 4.96
CA LEU A 47 8.84 5.32 5.27
C LEU A 47 7.40 5.05 5.69
N THR A 48 6.85 5.87 6.59
CA THR A 48 5.46 5.74 7.04
C THR A 48 4.45 5.91 5.90
N SER A 49 4.69 6.86 4.99
CA SER A 49 3.84 7.07 3.81
C SER A 49 3.93 5.91 2.82
N LEU A 50 5.12 5.34 2.63
CA LEU A 50 5.31 4.19 1.75
C LEU A 50 4.64 2.93 2.34
N ILE A 51 4.76 2.71 3.64
CA ILE A 51 4.09 1.60 4.35
C ILE A 51 2.59 1.65 4.12
N ASP A 52 1.94 2.78 4.43
CA ASP A 52 0.50 2.97 4.22
C ASP A 52 0.08 2.68 2.76
N MET A 53 0.89 3.11 1.78
CA MET A 53 0.62 2.86 0.36
C MET A 53 0.69 1.36 0.00
N TYR A 54 1.74 0.66 0.44
CA TYR A 54 1.88 -0.78 0.15
C TYR A 54 0.75 -1.59 0.79
N LEU A 55 0.39 -1.30 2.04
CA LEU A 55 -0.70 -2.01 2.75
C LEU A 55 -2.05 -1.80 2.06
N LYS A 56 -2.40 -0.55 1.71
CA LYS A 56 -3.64 -0.24 0.96
C LYS A 56 -3.73 -0.89 -0.42
N CYS A 57 -2.60 -1.22 -1.03
CA CYS A 57 -2.54 -1.93 -2.29
C CYS A 57 -2.55 -3.46 -2.13
N GLY A 58 -2.58 -3.97 -0.89
CA GLY A 58 -2.57 -5.39 -0.58
C GLY A 58 -1.18 -6.03 -0.52
N GLU A 59 -0.10 -5.25 -0.68
CA GLU A 59 1.28 -5.72 -0.62
C GLU A 59 1.80 -5.65 0.83
N ILE A 60 1.25 -6.53 1.67
CA ILE A 60 1.49 -6.50 3.11
C ILE A 60 2.96 -6.75 3.46
N ASP A 61 3.60 -7.71 2.79
CA ASP A 61 4.99 -8.09 3.06
C ASP A 61 5.97 -6.94 2.78
N ASP A 62 5.76 -6.20 1.69
CA ASP A 62 6.56 -5.01 1.34
C ASP A 62 6.39 -3.90 2.39
N GLY A 63 5.15 -3.65 2.83
CA GLY A 63 4.87 -2.68 3.90
C GLY A 63 5.53 -3.08 5.23
N LEU A 64 5.47 -4.36 5.61
CA LEU A 64 6.13 -4.85 6.82
C LEU A 64 7.66 -4.81 6.72
N ALA A 65 8.22 -5.06 5.54
CA ALA A 65 9.66 -4.94 5.32
C ALA A 65 10.16 -3.51 5.57
N LEU A 66 9.42 -2.51 5.06
CA LEU A 66 9.71 -1.10 5.32
C LEU A 66 9.54 -0.73 6.80
N PHE A 67 8.52 -1.26 7.46
CA PHE A 67 8.31 -1.06 8.89
C PHE A 67 9.45 -1.62 9.75
N ASN A 68 9.96 -2.79 9.35
CA ASN A 68 11.09 -3.40 10.01
C ASN A 68 12.40 -2.65 9.75
N PHE A 69 12.53 -1.99 8.60
CA PHE A 69 13.68 -1.18 8.22
C PHE A 69 13.75 0.17 8.93
N MET A 70 12.63 0.71 9.42
CA MET A 70 12.62 2.00 10.14
C MET A 70 13.57 2.00 11.33
N PRO A 71 14.46 3.02 11.44
CA PRO A 71 15.38 3.13 12.56
C PRO A 71 14.66 3.47 13.87
N GLU A 72 13.64 4.33 13.81
CA GLU A 72 12.76 4.69 14.92
C GLU A 72 11.31 4.47 14.52
N ARG A 73 10.51 3.88 15.40
CA ARG A 73 9.09 3.59 15.17
C ARG A 73 8.25 4.44 16.10
N ASP A 74 7.51 5.37 15.53
CA ASP A 74 6.62 6.27 16.27
C ASP A 74 5.15 5.76 16.25
N VAL A 75 4.27 6.49 16.92
CA VAL A 75 2.84 6.14 16.99
C VAL A 75 2.19 6.09 15.60
N VAL A 76 2.64 6.94 14.66
CA VAL A 76 2.09 7.01 13.31
C VAL A 76 2.43 5.75 12.53
N SER A 77 3.68 5.30 12.57
CA SER A 77 4.11 4.07 11.91
C SER A 77 3.37 2.83 12.41
N TRP A 78 3.16 2.71 13.73
CA TRP A 78 2.37 1.62 14.33
C TRP A 78 0.90 1.67 13.93
N THR A 79 0.32 2.87 13.88
CA THR A 79 -1.06 3.05 13.44
C THR A 79 -1.21 2.65 11.98
N GLY A 80 -0.24 2.98 11.13
CA GLY A 80 -0.21 2.55 9.73
C GLY A 80 -0.27 1.03 9.57
N ILE A 81 0.51 0.28 10.36
CA ILE A 81 0.49 -1.19 10.34
C ILE A 81 -0.87 -1.77 10.79
N ILE A 82 -1.49 -1.19 11.82
CA ILE A 82 -2.75 -1.72 12.38
C ILE A 82 -3.95 -1.40 11.47
N VAL A 83 -3.94 -0.22 10.83
CA VAL A 83 -5.03 0.26 9.97
C VAL A 83 -4.94 -0.27 8.55
N GLY A 84 -3.71 -0.54 8.08
CA GLY A 84 -3.36 -0.90 6.70
C GLY A 84 -4.27 -1.90 6.02
#